data_AF-A0A383EY97-F1
#
_entry.id   AF-A0A383EY97-F1
#
_cell.length_a   1.000
_cell.length_b   1.000
_cell.length_c   1.000
_cell.angle_alpha   90.00
_cell.angle_beta   90.00
_cell.angle_gamma   90.00
#
_symmetry.space_group_name_H-M   'P 1'
#
loop_
_entity.id
_entity.type
_entity.pdbx_description
1 polymer ?
#
loop_
_entity_poly.entity_id
_entity_poly.type
_entity_poly.pdbx_seq_one_letter_code
_entity_poly.pdbx_strand_id
1 'polypeptide(L)'
;MPLDPLIQDILDALPTDPDHIEALSPDEFRAVYNEQTTANQGEEVASVENLTFPGPEGVDLPARAFRPAGADDPAPVTVYYHGGGWVIG
;
A
#
# COMPACT_ATOMS: atom_id res chain seq x y z
N MET A 1 5.18 21.13 19.96
CA MET A 1 3.82 20.85 19.46
C MET A 1 3.34 19.58 20.14
N PRO A 2 2.15 19.56 20.77
CA PRO A 2 1.59 18.32 21.30
C PRO A 2 1.16 17.38 20.16
N LEU A 3 0.99 16.10 20.47
CA LEU A 3 0.41 15.12 19.54
C LEU A 3 -1.08 15.43 19.33
N ASP A 4 -1.58 15.13 18.13
CA ASP A 4 -3.02 15.20 17.85
C ASP A 4 -3.79 14.19 18.72
N PRO A 5 -4.88 14.58 19.40
CA PRO A 5 -5.64 13.68 20.27
C PRO A 5 -6.14 12.41 19.56
N LEU A 6 -6.55 12.50 18.28
CA LEU A 6 -7.00 11.33 17.52
C LEU A 6 -5.84 10.35 17.29
N ILE A 7 -4.64 10.88 17.02
CA ILE A 7 -3.44 10.05 16.86
C ILE A 7 -3.05 9.43 18.20
N GLN A 8 -3.22 10.14 19.32
CA GLN A 8 -3.01 9.58 20.65
C GLN A 8 -3.93 8.38 20.92
N ASP A 9 -5.23 8.51 20.64
CA ASP A 9 -6.20 7.42 20.83
C ASP A 9 -5.85 6.18 19.98
N ILE A 10 -5.34 6.39 18.76
CA ILE A 10 -4.88 5.29 17.89
C ILE A 10 -3.65 4.61 18.50
N LEU A 11 -2.65 5.38 18.93
CA LEU A 11 -1.43 4.83 19.53
C LEU A 11 -1.75 4.02 20.81
N ASP A 12 -2.68 4.50 21.63
CA ASP A 12 -3.10 3.83 22.86
C ASP A 12 -3.82 2.49 22.58
N ALA A 13 -4.43 2.34 21.40
CA ALA A 13 -5.09 1.11 20.95
C ALA A 13 -4.16 0.11 20.25
N LEU A 14 -2.95 0.51 19.85
CA LEU A 14 -2.02 -0.38 19.17
C LEU A 14 -1.45 -1.42 20.13
N PRO A 15 -1.23 -2.67 19.65
CA PRO A 15 -0.50 -3.66 20.44
C PRO A 15 0.88 -3.13 20.81
N THR A 16 1.23 -3.20 22.10
CA THR A 16 2.48 -2.68 22.63
C THR A 16 3.59 -3.71 22.74
N ASP A 17 3.35 -4.94 22.27
CA ASP A 17 4.34 -6.02 22.27
C ASP A 17 5.31 -5.84 21.07
N PRO A 18 6.55 -5.38 21.32
CA PRO A 18 7.51 -5.10 20.26
C PRO A 18 8.03 -6.36 19.58
N ASP A 19 7.95 -7.53 20.24
CA ASP A 19 8.53 -8.78 19.75
C ASP A 19 7.60 -9.51 18.77
N HIS A 20 6.35 -9.05 18.64
CA HIS A 20 5.32 -9.72 17.85
C HIS A 20 5.69 -9.81 16.37
N ILE A 21 6.24 -8.74 15.77
CA ILE A 21 6.60 -8.71 14.35
C ILE A 21 7.91 -9.43 14.05
N GLU A 22 8.87 -9.43 14.97
CA GLU A 22 10.17 -10.08 14.80
C GLU A 22 10.06 -11.60 14.87
N ALA A 23 9.04 -12.11 15.56
CA ALA A 23 8.75 -13.53 15.67
C ALA A 23 8.06 -14.13 14.42
N LEU A 24 7.49 -13.29 13.54
CA LEU A 24 6.80 -13.74 12.33
C LEU A 24 7.80 -14.01 11.20
N SER A 25 7.55 -15.05 10.42
CA SER A 25 8.17 -15.21 9.11
C SER A 25 7.69 -14.10 8.14
N PRO A 26 8.45 -13.80 7.07
CA PRO A 26 8.03 -12.80 6.08
C PRO A 26 6.66 -13.08 5.46
N ASP A 27 6.31 -14.35 5.22
CA ASP A 27 5.03 -14.72 4.61
C ASP A 27 3.86 -14.51 5.58
N GLU A 28 4.04 -14.85 6.86
CA GLU A 28 3.06 -14.57 7.90
C GLU A 28 2.85 -13.07 8.05
N PHE A 29 3.92 -12.28 8.03
CA PHE A 29 3.80 -10.83 8.16
C PHE A 29 3.09 -10.18 6.96
N ARG A 30 3.36 -10.66 5.72
CA ARG A 30 2.61 -10.24 4.53
C ARG A 30 1.12 -10.52 4.65
N ALA A 31 0.76 -11.71 5.13
CA ALA A 31 -0.65 -12.09 5.27
C ALA A 31 -1.38 -11.17 6.27
N VAL A 32 -0.80 -10.96 7.45
CA VAL A 32 -1.36 -10.06 8.48
C VAL A 32 -1.49 -8.63 7.96
N TYR A 33 -0.46 -8.10 7.29
CA TYR A 33 -0.47 -6.75 6.74
C TYR A 33 -1.53 -6.58 5.64
N ASN A 34 -1.66 -7.56 4.74
CA ASN A 34 -2.61 -7.50 3.63
C ASN A 34 -4.06 -7.59 4.13
N GLU A 35 -4.34 -8.40 5.15
CA GLU A 35 -5.66 -8.44 5.79
C GLU A 35 -6.05 -7.09 6.41
N GLN A 36 -5.12 -6.43 7.11
CA GLN A 36 -5.37 -5.12 7.72
C GLN A 36 -5.62 -4.01 6.69
N THR A 37 -4.94 -4.07 5.54
CA THR A 37 -5.03 -3.03 4.51
C THR A 37 -6.17 -3.24 3.51
N THR A 38 -6.68 -4.48 3.37
CA THR A 38 -7.77 -4.81 2.44
C THR A 38 -9.09 -4.08 2.74
N ALA A 39 -9.30 -3.64 3.98
CA ALA A 39 -10.50 -2.91 4.39
C ALA A 39 -10.58 -1.48 3.79
N ASN A 40 -9.47 -0.92 3.31
CA ASN A 40 -9.44 0.44 2.76
C ASN A 40 -9.84 0.42 1.28
N GLN A 41 -11.11 0.62 1.00
CA GLN A 41 -11.56 0.90 -0.36
C GLN A 41 -11.06 2.30 -0.76
N GLY A 42 -10.23 2.36 -1.80
CA GLY A 42 -9.80 3.63 -2.38
C GLY A 42 -10.97 4.41 -2.98
N GLU A 43 -10.71 5.67 -3.36
CA GLU A 43 -11.71 6.50 -4.05
C GLU A 43 -12.15 5.87 -5.39
N GLU A 44 -13.40 6.13 -5.79
CA GLU A 44 -13.90 5.69 -7.09
C GLU A 44 -13.16 6.43 -8.22
N VAL A 45 -12.70 5.67 -9.21
CA VAL A 45 -11.98 6.18 -10.39
C VAL A 45 -12.66 5.73 -11.66
N ALA A 46 -12.42 6.44 -12.77
CA ALA A 46 -13.05 6.13 -14.05
C ALA A 46 -12.56 4.82 -14.66
N SER A 47 -11.29 4.45 -14.47
CA SER A 47 -10.79 3.13 -14.84
C SER A 47 -9.66 2.65 -13.94
N VAL A 48 -9.58 1.33 -13.82
CA VAL A 48 -8.47 0.60 -13.18
C VAL A 48 -8.02 -0.48 -14.16
N GLU A 49 -6.75 -0.44 -14.54
CA GLU A 49 -6.17 -1.35 -15.51
C GLU A 49 -4.92 -2.00 -14.93
N ASN A 50 -4.86 -3.33 -14.94
CA ASN A 50 -3.62 -4.05 -14.61
C ASN A 50 -2.74 -4.09 -15.87
N LEU A 51 -1.50 -3.67 -15.71
CA LEU A 51 -0.49 -3.60 -16.75
C LEU A 51 0.67 -4.51 -16.41
N THR A 52 1.45 -4.87 -17.42
CA THR A 52 2.67 -5.66 -17.25
C THR A 52 3.77 -5.04 -18.09
N PHE A 53 4.91 -4.77 -17.46
CA PHE A 53 6.07 -4.18 -18.10
C PHE A 53 7.24 -5.16 -18.08
N PRO A 54 8.05 -5.22 -19.14
CA PRO A 54 9.27 -6.03 -19.12
C PRO A 54 10.24 -5.45 -18.09
N GLY A 55 10.63 -6.27 -17.10
CA GLY A 55 11.60 -5.90 -16.08
C GLY A 55 13.01 -6.43 -16.35
N PRO A 56 13.96 -6.10 -15.46
CA PRO A 56 15.32 -6.63 -15.52
C PRO A 56 15.32 -8.15 -15.37
N GLU A 57 16.33 -8.79 -15.95
CA GLU A 57 16.54 -10.26 -15.89
C GLU A 57 15.38 -11.10 -16.45
N GLY A 58 14.50 -10.49 -17.24
CA GLY A 58 13.35 -11.16 -17.86
C GLY A 58 12.18 -11.38 -16.91
N VAL A 59 12.18 -10.74 -15.74
CA VAL A 59 11.07 -10.79 -14.79
C VAL A 59 10.06 -9.70 -15.14
N ASP A 60 8.81 -10.09 -15.39
CA ASP A 60 7.73 -9.13 -15.66
C ASP A 60 7.35 -8.34 -14.40
N LEU A 61 7.19 -7.03 -14.55
CA LEU A 61 6.79 -6.10 -13.49
C LEU A 61 5.29 -5.80 -13.61
N PRO A 62 4.48 -6.26 -12.64
CA PRO A 62 3.07 -5.89 -12.59
C PRO A 62 2.92 -4.43 -12.16
N ALA A 63 1.99 -3.72 -12.78
CA ALA A 63 1.60 -2.38 -12.38
C ALA A 63 0.08 -2.25 -12.46
N ARG A 64 -0.47 -1.23 -11.80
CA ARG A 64 -1.88 -0.88 -11.90
C ARG A 64 -2.01 0.60 -12.23
N ALA A 65 -2.68 0.91 -13.32
CA ALA A 65 -3.01 2.26 -13.71
C ALA A 65 -4.40 2.61 -13.19
N PHE A 66 -4.49 3.75 -12.51
CA PHE A 66 -5.74 4.33 -12.05
C PHE A 66 -5.97 5.63 -12.82
N ARG A 67 -7.12 5.78 -13.49
CA ARG A 67 -7.48 7.02 -14.18
C ARG A 67 -8.67 7.69 -13.49
N PRO A 68 -8.52 8.87 -12.89
CA PRO A 68 -9.63 9.56 -12.27
C PRO A 68 -10.61 10.11 -13.33
N ALA A 69 -11.87 10.31 -12.93
CA ALA A 69 -12.86 10.95 -13.78
C ALA A 69 -12.49 12.41 -14.08
N GLY A 70 -12.68 12.85 -15.33
CA GLY A 70 -12.40 14.23 -15.74
C GLY A 70 -10.93 14.59 -15.94
N ALA A 71 -10.01 13.62 -15.91
CA ALA A 71 -8.62 13.85 -16.26
C ALA A 71 -8.46 14.29 -17.73
N ASP A 72 -7.61 15.30 -17.94
CA ASP A 72 -7.25 15.81 -19.27
C ASP A 72 -6.66 14.71 -20.19
N ASP A 73 -6.67 14.95 -21.50
CA ASP A 73 -6.00 14.09 -22.48
C ASP A 73 -5.10 14.93 -23.40
N PRO A 74 -3.76 14.87 -23.24
CA PRO A 74 -3.02 14.04 -22.27
C PRO A 74 -3.01 14.62 -20.84
N ALA A 75 -2.94 13.74 -19.84
CA ALA A 75 -2.75 14.10 -18.43
C ALA A 75 -1.31 13.82 -17.94
N PRO A 76 -0.80 14.54 -16.92
CA PRO A 76 0.42 14.14 -16.21
C PRO A 76 0.24 12.81 -15.49
N VAL A 77 1.33 12.07 -15.31
CA VAL A 77 1.34 10.73 -14.69
C VAL A 77 2.18 10.73 -13.42
N THR A 78 1.61 10.19 -12.34
CA THR A 78 2.36 9.86 -11.12
C THR A 78 2.70 8.38 -11.12
N VAL A 79 3.99 8.07 -10.97
CA VAL A 79 4.45 6.70 -10.73
C VAL A 79 4.59 6.50 -9.22
N TYR A 80 3.85 5.55 -8.67
CA TYR A 80 3.81 5.26 -7.25
C TYR A 80 4.45 3.90 -6.95
N TYR A 81 5.21 3.83 -5.85
CA TYR A 81 5.80 2.61 -5.31
C TYR A 81 5.29 2.43 -3.89
N HIS A 82 4.74 1.26 -3.57
CA HIS A 82 4.18 1.01 -2.24
C HIS A 82 5.27 0.94 -1.16
N GLY A 83 4.89 1.29 0.07
CA GLY A 83 5.73 1.11 1.25
C GLY A 83 5.80 -0.35 1.71
N GLY A 84 6.38 -0.60 2.87
CA GLY A 84 6.53 -1.96 3.43
C GLY A 84 7.97 -2.43 3.57
N GLY A 85 8.93 -1.50 3.61
CA GLY A 85 10.33 -1.81 3.91
C GLY A 85 10.99 -2.77 2.90
N TRP A 86 10.50 -2.81 1.66
CA TRP A 86 10.94 -3.73 0.60
C TRP A 86 10.72 -5.22 0.90
N VAL A 87 9.89 -5.55 1.90
CA VAL A 87 9.61 -6.94 2.32
C VAL A 87 8.13 -7.26 2.20
N ILE A 88 7.26 -6.36 2.68
CA ILE A 88 5.80 -6.51 2.68
C ILE A 88 5.13 -5.54 1.70
N GLY A 89 3.83 -5.76 1.48
CA GLY A 89 2.99 -5.07 0.50
C GLY A 89 2.17 -6.04 -0.33
#